data_AF-A0A016U4W4-F1
#
_entry.id   AF-A0A016U4W4-F1
#
_cell.length_a   1.000
_cell.length_b   1.000
_cell.length_c   1.000
_cell.angle_alpha   90.00
_cell.angle_beta   90.00
_cell.angle_gamma   90.00
#
_symmetry.space_group_name_H-M   'P 1'
#
loop_
_entity.id
_entity.type
_entity.pdbx_description
1 polymer ?
#
loop_
_entity_poly.entity_id
_entity_poly.type
_entity_poly.pdbx_seq_one_letter_code
_entity_poly.pdbx_strand_id
1 'polypeptide(L)'
;MVFSKINMDKINLDVIKPWITMRINEILGIEDDVVIEYIMSQLEEKTINPKIMQINITGFLNARRAREFMGELWMLLVEADEAEDGIPRSLLEKKIDEMRKEPRPSGNGDAKPEPTPQSADWATRYVLGVKFRGIM
;
A
#
# COMPACT_ATOMS: atom_id res chain seq x y z
N MET A 1 -8.64 -19.52 14.75
CA MET A 1 -7.79 -18.46 15.32
C MET A 1 -6.91 -19.09 16.37
N VAL A 2 -5.60 -19.06 16.15
CA VAL A 2 -4.60 -19.44 17.16
C VAL A 2 -4.30 -18.17 17.95
N PHE A 3 -4.56 -18.18 19.25
CA PHE A 3 -4.21 -17.07 20.13
C PHE A 3 -2.83 -17.35 20.73
N SER A 4 -1.79 -16.90 20.05
CA SER A 4 -0.41 -16.99 20.51
C SER A 4 -0.14 -15.94 21.60
N LYS A 5 0.77 -16.23 22.52
CA LYS A 5 1.22 -15.22 23.48
C LYS A 5 2.18 -14.28 22.76
N ILE A 6 1.80 -13.02 22.64
CA ILE A 6 2.56 -11.98 21.94
C ILE A 6 3.30 -11.12 22.96
N ASN A 7 4.55 -10.77 22.68
CA ASN A 7 5.29 -9.81 23.50
C ASN A 7 5.19 -8.39 22.90
N MET A 8 4.29 -7.58 23.46
CA MET A 8 4.07 -6.20 23.00
C MET A 8 5.32 -5.31 23.11
N ASP A 9 6.24 -5.62 24.03
CA ASP A 9 7.49 -4.85 24.20
C ASP A 9 8.47 -4.99 23.01
N LYS A 10 8.31 -6.05 22.20
CA LYS A 10 9.13 -6.27 21.01
C LYS A 10 8.56 -5.62 19.76
N ILE A 11 7.27 -5.29 19.77
CA ILE A 11 6.56 -4.86 18.56
C ILE A 11 6.75 -3.37 18.38
N ASN A 12 7.14 -2.96 17.18
CA ASN A 12 7.22 -1.55 16.83
C ASN A 12 5.83 -1.01 16.47
N LEU A 13 5.17 -0.31 17.41
CA LEU A 13 3.84 0.25 17.20
C LEU A 13 3.83 1.42 16.19
N ASP A 14 4.97 2.07 15.92
CA ASP A 14 5.06 3.19 14.97
C ASP A 14 4.72 2.75 13.54
N VAL A 15 4.99 1.48 13.19
CA VAL A 15 4.60 0.93 11.88
C VAL A 15 3.17 0.40 11.86
N ILE A 16 2.63 0.03 13.02
CA ILE A 16 1.25 -0.48 13.14
C ILE A 16 0.23 0.67 13.09
N LYS A 17 0.54 1.82 13.70
CA LYS A 17 -0.33 3.01 13.71
C LYS A 17 -0.85 3.43 12.33
N PRO A 18 0.00 3.67 11.31
CA PRO A 18 -0.47 4.07 9.98
C PRO A 18 -1.32 2.99 9.30
N TRP A 19 -1.03 1.71 9.55
CA TRP A 19 -1.85 0.61 9.04
C TRP A 19 -3.25 0.60 9.67
N ILE A 20 -3.34 0.83 10.99
CA ILE A 20 -4.64 0.93 11.69
C ILE A 20 -5.43 2.10 11.13
N THR A 21 -4.82 3.29 10.99
CA THR A 21 -5.48 4.47 10.42
C THR A 21 -6.08 4.17 9.05
N MET A 22 -5.27 3.64 8.12
CA MET A 22 -5.74 3.26 6.79
C MET A 22 -6.90 2.26 6.88
N ARG A 23 -6.75 1.22 7.69
CA ARG A 23 -7.74 0.13 7.76
C ARG A 23 -9.06 0.57 8.39
N ILE A 24 -9.02 1.42 9.41
CA ILE A 24 -10.21 1.99 10.04
C ILE A 24 -10.94 2.91 9.08
N ASN A 25 -10.22 3.77 8.35
CA ASN A 25 -10.79 4.65 7.35
C ASN A 25 -11.47 3.85 6.21
N GLU A 26 -10.89 2.72 5.79
CA GLU A 26 -11.51 1.80 4.82
C GLU A 26 -12.80 1.16 5.35
N ILE A 27 -12.86 0.82 6.64
CA ILE A 27 -14.01 0.13 7.24
C ILE A 27 -15.16 1.11 7.50
N LEU A 28 -14.86 2.28 8.05
CA LEU A 28 -15.85 3.29 8.38
C LEU A 28 -16.25 4.15 7.17
N GLY A 29 -15.37 4.28 6.17
CA GLY A 29 -15.52 5.19 5.03
C GLY A 29 -15.32 6.67 5.40
N ILE A 30 -14.93 6.93 6.64
CA ILE A 30 -14.64 8.26 7.20
C ILE A 30 -13.39 8.16 8.08
N GLU A 31 -12.73 9.29 8.28
CA GLU A 31 -11.62 9.40 9.22
C GLU A 31 -12.18 9.62 10.63
N ASP A 32 -11.77 8.76 11.56
CA ASP A 32 -12.15 8.86 12.97
C ASP A 32 -10.92 8.63 13.87
N ASP A 33 -10.28 9.74 14.24
CA ASP A 33 -9.10 9.74 15.09
C ASP A 33 -9.37 9.17 16.50
N VAL A 34 -10.60 9.29 17.00
CA VAL A 34 -10.96 8.79 18.34
C VAL A 34 -10.89 7.26 18.37
N VAL A 35 -11.38 6.60 17.32
CA VAL A 35 -11.32 5.14 17.20
C VAL A 35 -9.87 4.67 17.03
N ILE A 36 -9.07 5.40 16.25
CA ILE A 36 -7.65 5.08 16.03
C ILE A 36 -6.88 5.17 17.35
N GLU A 37 -7.00 6.29 18.07
CA GLU A 37 -6.33 6.49 19.36
C GLU A 37 -6.82 5.49 20.41
N TYR A 38 -8.11 5.13 20.39
CA TYR A 38 -8.64 4.07 21.26
C TYR A 38 -7.95 2.73 21.00
N ILE A 39 -7.82 2.30 19.75
CA ILE A 39 -7.14 1.03 19.41
C ILE A 39 -5.66 1.09 19.78
N MET A 40 -4.99 2.22 19.53
CA MET A 40 -3.58 2.41 19.91
C MET A 40 -3.39 2.32 21.42
N SER A 41 -4.26 2.96 22.21
CA SER A 41 -4.23 2.86 23.67
C SER A 41 -4.40 1.42 24.16
N GLN A 42 -5.24 0.61 23.50
CA GLN A 42 -5.36 -0.82 23.80
C GLN A 42 -4.10 -1.62 23.44
N LEU A 43 -3.34 -1.19 22.44
CA LEU A 43 -2.06 -1.81 22.04
C LEU A 43 -0.90 -1.46 22.96
N GLU A 44 -0.95 -0.31 23.62
CA GLU A 44 0.05 0.10 24.62
C GLU A 44 -0.09 -0.66 25.95
N GLU A 45 -1.20 -1.38 26.17
CA GLU A 45 -1.37 -2.23 27.35
C GLU A 45 -0.44 -3.45 27.31
N LYS A 46 0.21 -3.75 28.44
CA LYS A 46 1.14 -4.87 28.57
C LYS A 46 0.51 -6.25 28.35
N THR A 47 -0.81 -6.36 28.53
CA THR A 47 -1.53 -7.63 28.44
C THR A 47 -2.81 -7.46 27.66
N ILE A 48 -2.76 -7.79 26.37
CA ILE A 48 -3.92 -7.67 25.49
C ILE A 48 -4.66 -9.01 25.44
N ASN A 49 -5.96 -8.95 25.68
CA ASN A 49 -6.84 -10.09 25.44
C ASN A 49 -7.56 -9.90 24.10
N PRO A 50 -7.27 -10.71 23.07
CA PRO A 50 -7.84 -10.53 21.74
C PRO A 50 -9.37 -10.65 21.72
N LYS A 51 -9.97 -11.42 22.65
CA LYS A 51 -11.43 -11.50 22.76
C LYS A 51 -12.04 -10.21 23.28
N ILE A 52 -11.39 -9.60 24.28
CA ILE A 52 -11.86 -8.34 24.87
C ILE A 52 -11.68 -7.21 23.86
N MET A 53 -10.52 -7.15 23.23
CA MET A 53 -10.23 -6.16 22.19
C MET A 53 -11.24 -6.24 21.04
N GLN A 54 -11.60 -7.45 20.61
CA GLN A 54 -12.64 -7.64 19.58
C GLN A 54 -14.01 -7.09 20.02
N ILE A 55 -14.43 -7.33 21.26
CA ILE A 55 -15.69 -6.81 21.79
C ILE A 55 -15.65 -5.28 21.81
N ASN A 56 -14.56 -4.71 22.29
CA ASN A 56 -14.35 -3.27 22.35
C ASN A 56 -14.43 -2.62 20.96
N ILE A 57 -13.71 -3.17 19.98
CA ILE A 57 -13.71 -2.67 18.59
C ILE A 57 -15.08 -2.85 17.90
N THR A 58 -15.84 -3.90 18.28
CA THR A 58 -17.17 -4.16 17.73
C THR A 58 -18.15 -3.01 18.00
N GLY A 59 -17.96 -2.27 19.11
CA GLY A 59 -18.74 -1.08 19.43
C GLY A 59 -18.60 0.06 18.41
N PHE A 60 -17.52 0.09 17.63
CA PHE A 60 -17.23 1.14 16.66
C PHE A 60 -17.47 0.70 15.20
N LEU A 61 -17.07 -0.52 14.83
CA LEU A 61 -17.00 -0.95 13.42
C LEU A 61 -18.17 -1.81 12.91
N ASN A 62 -18.99 -2.37 13.81
CA ASN A 62 -19.90 -3.52 13.60
C ASN A 62 -19.23 -4.90 13.67
N ALA A 63 -19.99 -5.92 14.11
CA ALA A 63 -19.46 -7.25 14.46
C ALA A 63 -18.72 -7.99 13.34
N ARG A 64 -19.19 -7.88 12.08
CA ARG A 64 -18.53 -8.54 10.95
C ARG A 64 -17.17 -7.90 10.65
N ARG A 65 -17.14 -6.57 10.56
CA ARG A 65 -15.94 -5.79 10.27
C ARG A 65 -14.93 -5.86 11.39
N ALA A 66 -15.37 -5.79 12.65
CA ALA A 66 -14.50 -5.95 13.81
C ALA A 66 -13.82 -7.31 13.84
N ARG A 67 -14.52 -8.39 13.43
CA ARG A 67 -13.90 -9.72 13.31
C ARG A 67 -12.84 -9.78 12.21
N GLU A 68 -13.13 -9.21 11.05
CA GLU A 68 -12.18 -9.11 9.93
C GLU A 68 -10.93 -8.33 10.37
N PHE A 69 -11.13 -7.12 10.90
CA PHE A 69 -10.07 -6.24 11.40
C PHE A 69 -9.20 -6.90 12.48
N MET A 70 -9.82 -7.48 13.51
CA MET A 70 -9.09 -8.13 14.60
C MET A 70 -8.25 -9.31 14.10
N GLY A 71 -8.75 -10.05 13.10
CA GLY A 71 -7.99 -11.14 12.48
C GLY A 71 -6.73 -10.64 11.79
N GLU A 72 -6.84 -9.57 11.01
CA GLU A 72 -5.70 -8.96 10.32
C GLU A 72 -4.71 -8.33 11.29
N LEU A 73 -5.19 -7.56 12.26
CA LEU A 73 -4.36 -6.94 13.28
C LEU A 73 -3.59 -8.00 14.08
N TRP A 74 -4.26 -9.09 14.48
CA TRP A 74 -3.61 -10.16 15.23
C TRP A 74 -2.52 -10.87 14.42
N MET A 75 -2.74 -11.08 13.12
CA MET A 75 -1.70 -11.65 12.24
C MET A 75 -0.47 -10.73 12.16
N LEU A 76 -0.67 -9.41 12.04
CA LEU A 76 0.43 -8.45 12.04
C LEU A 76 1.24 -8.47 13.34
N LEU A 77 0.56 -8.52 14.48
CA LEU A 77 1.23 -8.59 15.79
C LEU A 77 2.03 -9.89 15.96
N VAL A 78 1.51 -11.02 15.48
CA VAL A 78 2.24 -12.30 15.48
C VAL A 78 3.48 -12.21 14.58
N GLU A 79 3.35 -11.68 13.37
CA GLU A 79 4.49 -11.50 12.47
C GLU A 79 5.56 -10.57 13.05
N ALA A 80 5.15 -9.48 13.73
CA ALA A 80 6.08 -8.57 14.40
C ALA A 80 6.78 -9.22 15.60
N ASP A 81 6.10 -10.07 16.36
CA ASP A 81 6.70 -10.80 17.49
C ASP A 81 7.74 -11.84 17.02
N GLU A 82 7.50 -12.45 15.85
CA GLU A 82 8.44 -13.37 15.19
C GLU A 82 9.59 -12.64 14.47
N ALA A 83 9.44 -11.35 14.17
CA ALA A 83 10.46 -10.53 13.53
C ALA A 83 11.50 -10.03 14.55
N GLU A 84 12.77 -10.00 14.14
CA GLU A 84 13.87 -9.56 15.02
C GLU A 84 13.87 -8.04 15.26
N ASP A 85 13.38 -7.28 14.27
CA ASP A 85 13.25 -5.82 14.30
C ASP A 85 11.87 -5.34 14.81
N GLY A 86 10.96 -6.26 15.14
CA GLY A 86 9.62 -5.93 15.60
C GLY A 86 8.69 -5.42 14.50
N ILE A 87 9.03 -5.63 13.22
CA ILE A 87 8.28 -5.13 12.07
C ILE A 87 7.57 -6.28 11.35
N PRO A 88 6.23 -6.22 11.17
CA PRO A 88 5.51 -7.25 10.42
C PRO A 88 5.94 -7.30 8.95
N ARG A 89 6.18 -8.51 8.43
CA ARG A 89 6.56 -8.69 7.02
C ARG A 89 5.47 -8.24 6.06
N SER A 90 4.21 -8.47 6.42
CA SER A 90 3.05 -7.99 5.67
C SER A 90 3.02 -6.47 5.50
N LEU A 91 3.58 -5.70 6.45
CA LEU A 91 3.71 -4.24 6.28
C LEU A 91 4.87 -3.86 5.36
N LEU A 92 5.97 -4.60 5.41
CA LEU A 92 7.10 -4.42 4.50
C LEU A 92 6.66 -4.63 3.04
N GLU A 93 5.93 -5.72 2.79
CA GLU A 93 5.44 -6.06 1.45
C GLU A 93 4.43 -5.04 0.92
N LYS A 94 3.53 -4.54 1.76
CA LYS A 94 2.57 -3.48 1.37
C LYS A 94 3.27 -2.16 1.00
N LYS A 95 4.31 -1.74 1.75
CA LYS A 95 5.10 -0.55 1.41
C LYS A 95 5.79 -0.68 0.04
N ILE A 96 6.24 -1.88 -0.31
CA ILE A 96 6.88 -2.16 -1.59
C ILE A 96 5.86 -2.11 -2.74
N ASP A 97 4.61 -2.54 -2.51
CA ASP A 97 3.54 -2.45 -3.51
C ASP A 97 3.05 -1.01 -3.74
N GLU A 98 2.98 -0.18 -2.69
CA GLU A 98 2.59 1.23 -2.82
C GLU A 98 3.63 2.07 -3.58
N MET A 99 4.92 1.80 -3.42
CA MET A 99 5.98 2.45 -4.22
C MET A 99 5.89 2.12 -5.72
N ARG A 100 5.19 1.05 -6.10
CA ARG A 100 4.98 0.70 -7.51
C ARG A 100 3.80 1.47 -8.14
N LYS A 101 3.04 2.23 -7.34
CA LYS A 101 1.94 3.09 -7.76
C LYS A 101 2.25 4.58 -7.61
N GLU A 102 3.47 5.01 -7.93
CA GLU A 102 3.68 6.41 -8.33
C GLU A 102 3.50 6.57 -9.85
N PRO A 103 2.38 7.15 -10.34
CA PRO A 103 2.45 7.97 -11.54
C PRO A 103 3.26 9.24 -11.20
N ARG A 104 4.40 9.37 -11.87
CA ARG A 104 5.34 10.50 -11.87
C ARG A 104 4.71 11.87 -11.48
N PRO A 105 5.39 12.68 -10.65
CA PRO A 105 4.88 13.99 -10.26
C PRO A 105 4.75 14.91 -11.47
N SER A 106 3.55 15.44 -11.69
CA SER A 106 3.29 16.53 -12.63
C SER A 106 3.80 17.84 -12.02
N GLY A 107 5.07 18.14 -12.20
CA GLY A 107 5.69 19.45 -11.95
C GLY A 107 5.89 20.20 -13.27
N ASN A 108 5.33 21.40 -13.35
CA ASN A 108 5.39 22.34 -14.48
C ASN A 108 6.73 23.12 -14.47
N GLY A 109 7.43 23.24 -15.60
CA GLY A 109 8.60 24.13 -15.75
C GLY A 109 9.70 23.68 -16.73
N ASP A 110 9.59 24.14 -17.99
CA ASP A 110 10.64 24.55 -18.95
C ASP A 110 12.00 23.82 -19.05
N ALA A 111 12.19 23.05 -20.14
CA ALA A 111 13.38 23.08 -21.03
C ALA A 111 13.25 22.01 -22.14
N LYS A 112 13.05 22.44 -23.39
CA LYS A 112 13.14 21.58 -24.57
C LYS A 112 14.55 21.70 -25.17
N PRO A 113 15.42 20.68 -25.10
CA PRO A 113 16.42 20.49 -26.13
C PRO A 113 15.78 19.66 -27.25
N GLU A 114 15.61 20.25 -28.42
CA GLU A 114 15.30 19.52 -29.66
C GLU A 114 16.34 18.42 -29.90
N PRO A 115 15.93 17.16 -30.12
CA PRO A 115 16.79 16.20 -30.82
C PRO A 115 16.74 16.49 -32.33
N THR A 116 17.88 16.85 -32.89
CA THR A 116 18.11 17.01 -34.33
C THR A 116 17.77 15.72 -35.08
N PRO A 117 16.92 15.75 -36.14
CA PRO A 117 16.64 14.56 -36.93
C PRO A 117 17.74 14.33 -37.97
N GLN A 118 18.76 13.55 -37.63
CA GLN A 118 19.52 12.82 -38.64
C GLN A 118 19.34 11.32 -38.43
N SER A 119 18.95 10.68 -39.54
CA SER A 119 18.79 9.24 -39.78
C SER A 119 17.44 8.59 -39.42
N ALA A 120 16.49 8.68 -40.36
CA ALA A 120 15.71 7.53 -40.86
C ALA A 120 14.78 8.00 -41.99
N ASP A 121 15.36 8.16 -43.18
CA ASP A 121 14.87 7.70 -44.48
C ASP A 121 13.34 7.52 -44.66
N TRP A 122 12.62 8.61 -44.90
CA TRP A 122 11.26 8.57 -45.48
C TRP A 122 11.26 8.78 -47.01
N ALA A 123 12.43 8.96 -47.64
CA ALA A 123 12.58 9.31 -49.06
C ALA A 123 12.72 8.10 -50.01
N THR A 124 12.52 6.86 -49.53
CA THR A 124 12.69 5.65 -50.34
C THR A 124 11.36 5.06 -50.89
N ARG A 125 10.24 5.80 -50.86
CA ARG A 125 8.94 5.26 -51.34
C ARG A 125 8.19 6.02 -52.44
N TYR A 126 8.72 7.12 -53.00
CA TYR A 126 8.01 7.89 -54.03
C TYR A 126 8.78 8.21 -55.33
N VAL A 127 10.01 7.72 -55.52
CA VAL A 127 10.75 7.98 -56.77
C VAL A 127 11.45 6.71 -57.27
N LEU A 128 10.69 5.74 -57.78
CA LEU A 128 11.14 4.79 -58.82
C LEU A 128 9.90 4.16 -59.47
N GLY A 129 9.28 4.91 -60.40
CA GLY A 129 8.11 4.48 -61.14
C GLY A 129 8.00 5.16 -62.50
N VAL A 130 9.10 5.26 -63.26
CA VAL A 130 9.03 5.64 -64.67
C VAL A 130 9.79 4.63 -65.52
N LYS A 131 9.06 3.69 -66.14
CA LYS A 131 9.27 3.30 -67.55
C LYS A 131 8.10 2.43 -68.06
N PHE A 132 7.04 3.05 -68.58
CA PHE A 132 6.26 2.41 -69.63
C PHE A 132 7.05 2.55 -70.94
N ARG A 133 7.31 1.41 -71.55
CA ARG A 133 8.10 1.22 -72.76
C ARG A 133 7.15 1.38 -73.95
N GLY A 134 7.34 2.41 -74.77
CA GLY A 134 6.83 2.42 -76.13
C GLY A 134 7.77 1.57 -77.00
N ILE A 135 7.21 0.59 -77.71
CA ILE A 135 7.67 0.06 -79.02
C ILE A 135 6.61 -0.93 -79.56
N MET A 136 5.76 -0.46 -80.49
CA MET A 136 5.58 -0.97 -81.86
C MET A 136 4.24 -0.51 -82.42
#